data_AF-A0A838IGT8-F1
#
_entry.id   AF-A0A838IGT8-F1
#
_cell.length_a   1.000
_cell.length_b   1.000
_cell.length_c   1.000
_cell.angle_alpha   90.00
_cell.angle_beta   90.00
_cell.angle_gamma   90.00
#
_symmetry.space_group_name_H-M   'P 1'
#
loop_
_entity.id
_entity.type
_entity.pdbx_description
1 polymer ?
#
loop_
_entity_poly.entity_id
_entity_poly.type
_entity_poly.pdbx_seq_one_letter_code
_entity_poly.pdbx_strand_id
1 'polypeptide(L)'
;MLRRYLVMVALPLALLACESGEPEGSSSVPTTDTASSDVVVDPQDVAEAEDDTPIPDASGVMGLSLMAKLPGLWTGPVTLTPLGSFPTMHMDMRPAGEGRQIVSRSDVDADNFLRFGFVVETHDGEDVLVYRNGGFFLGNLRDSRARLLEHDVDAQRWRFCSTVGGCDYIDATIHFESEDRLLFDVKVRKAPHMNWSGRRVETREAPEPFPASQEAVGAGDRPWPAMPSLQVDTTWTEPLAQETAVWLLLTANGCGLASCVFSRAISTVAATGATSATLNLEQLHPGRYEVMAFIDDNGNRQADRGELTNLPGRVVNVSNEGSTTTSVAISFRIP
;
A
#
# COMPACT_ATOMS: atom_id res chain seq x y z
N MET A 1 -8.61 -26.78 -22.89
CA MET A 1 -8.12 -26.07 -24.10
C MET A 1 -7.24 -24.91 -23.64
N LEU A 2 -5.93 -25.13 -23.55
CA LEU A 2 -4.96 -24.10 -23.17
C LEU A 2 -4.60 -23.28 -24.42
N ARG A 3 -5.02 -22.01 -24.48
CA ARG A 3 -4.49 -21.06 -25.48
C ARG A 3 -3.20 -20.46 -24.95
N ARG A 4 -2.07 -20.90 -25.52
CA ARG A 4 -0.77 -20.25 -25.37
C ARG A 4 -0.79 -18.97 -26.20
N TYR A 5 -0.72 -17.80 -25.55
CA TYR A 5 -0.40 -16.56 -26.24
C TYR A 5 1.11 -16.49 -26.49
N LEU A 6 1.49 -16.63 -27.75
CA LEU A 6 2.82 -16.32 -28.24
C LEU A 6 2.87 -14.81 -28.49
N VAL A 7 3.44 -14.04 -27.55
CA VAL A 7 3.72 -12.63 -27.77
C VAL A 7 5.12 -12.52 -28.39
N MET A 8 5.18 -12.32 -29.70
CA MET A 8 6.40 -11.87 -30.40
C MET A 8 6.46 -10.35 -30.27
N VAL A 9 7.35 -9.84 -29.42
CA VAL A 9 7.66 -8.40 -29.38
C VAL A 9 8.86 -8.16 -30.29
N ALA A 10 8.60 -7.52 -31.43
CA ALA A 10 9.62 -6.91 -32.26
C ALA A 10 9.95 -5.52 -31.69
N LEU A 11 11.20 -5.31 -31.28
CA LEU A 11 11.73 -3.98 -30.93
C LEU A 11 12.05 -3.19 -32.21
N PRO A 12 11.60 -1.94 -32.36
CA PRO A 12 12.30 -0.96 -33.16
C PRO A 12 13.23 -0.09 -32.29
N LEU A 13 14.50 -0.07 -32.68
CA LEU A 13 15.47 0.97 -32.37
C LEU A 13 15.01 2.30 -32.98
N ALA A 14 15.00 3.39 -32.20
CA ALA A 14 15.04 4.75 -32.74
C ALA A 14 15.78 5.69 -31.77
N LEU A 15 16.62 6.54 -32.37
CA LEU A 15 17.55 7.49 -31.77
C LEU A 15 16.89 8.80 -31.31
N LEU A 16 17.56 9.45 -30.34
CA LEU A 16 17.75 10.89 -30.06
C LEU A 16 16.74 11.94 -30.58
N ALA A 17 16.29 12.82 -29.66
CA ALA A 17 16.72 14.23 -29.62
C ALA A 17 16.29 14.93 -28.31
N CYS A 18 17.21 15.73 -27.75
CA CYS A 18 16.97 16.70 -26.69
C CYS A 18 16.24 17.92 -27.23
N GLU A 19 15.29 18.49 -26.48
CA GLU A 19 14.95 19.91 -26.59
C GLU A 19 14.53 20.46 -25.22
N SER A 20 15.30 21.45 -24.76
CA SER A 20 15.11 22.20 -23.51
C SER A 20 14.40 23.51 -23.83
N GLY A 21 13.29 23.79 -23.17
CA GLY A 21 12.60 25.08 -23.25
C GLY A 21 11.98 25.44 -21.90
N GLU A 22 12.62 26.35 -21.19
CA GLU A 22 12.05 27.09 -20.06
C GLU A 22 11.13 28.21 -20.59
N PRO A 23 10.04 28.51 -19.86
CA PRO A 23 9.60 29.90 -19.79
C PRO A 23 9.54 30.42 -18.35
N GLU A 24 10.28 31.51 -18.14
CA GLU A 24 10.08 32.47 -17.06
C GLU A 24 8.67 33.06 -17.15
N GLY A 25 7.98 33.14 -16.01
CA GLY A 25 6.61 33.64 -15.94
C GLY A 25 6.28 34.20 -14.57
N SER A 26 6.80 35.40 -14.30
CA SER A 26 6.47 36.27 -13.18
C SER A 26 4.97 36.61 -13.12
N SER A 27 4.33 36.46 -11.96
CA SER A 27 3.08 37.16 -11.65
C SER A 27 2.95 37.43 -10.15
N SER A 28 3.07 38.72 -9.81
CA SER A 28 2.79 39.33 -8.52
C SER A 28 1.29 39.28 -8.18
N VAL A 29 0.95 38.89 -6.96
CA VAL A 29 -0.40 39.00 -6.38
C VAL A 29 -0.36 40.01 -5.21
N PRO A 30 -1.33 40.94 -5.12
CA PRO A 30 -1.36 41.97 -4.08
C PRO A 30 -1.82 41.43 -2.72
N THR A 31 -1.11 41.85 -1.68
CA THR A 31 -1.42 41.65 -0.26
C THR A 31 -2.62 42.51 0.14
N THR A 32 -3.62 41.91 0.78
CA THR A 32 -4.75 42.62 1.39
C THR A 32 -4.59 42.59 2.91
N ASP A 33 -4.35 43.77 3.49
CA ASP A 33 -4.31 43.98 4.93
C ASP A 33 -5.70 43.75 5.54
N THR A 34 -5.80 42.82 6.49
CA THR A 34 -6.95 42.67 7.37
C THR A 34 -6.47 42.89 8.80
N ALA A 35 -6.96 43.97 9.40
CA ALA A 35 -6.73 44.33 10.80
C ALA A 35 -7.30 43.26 11.73
N SER A 36 -6.44 42.72 12.60
CA SER A 36 -6.82 41.82 13.69
C SER A 36 -6.74 42.57 15.01
N SER A 37 -7.80 42.46 15.78
CA SER A 37 -7.99 43.00 17.12
C SER A 37 -7.14 42.26 18.16
N ASP A 38 -6.47 43.02 19.02
CA ASP A 38 -5.73 42.57 20.19
C ASP A 38 -6.61 41.80 21.18
N VAL A 39 -6.25 40.55 21.45
CA VAL A 39 -6.67 39.82 22.65
C VAL A 39 -5.40 39.48 23.43
N VAL A 40 -5.21 40.17 24.54
CA VAL A 40 -4.18 39.90 25.54
C VAL A 40 -4.54 38.59 26.22
N VAL A 41 -3.80 37.52 25.91
CA VAL A 41 -3.83 36.25 26.65
C VAL A 41 -2.56 36.14 27.49
N ASP A 42 -2.78 35.85 28.77
CA ASP A 42 -1.83 35.70 29.85
C ASP A 42 -0.87 34.50 29.61
N PRO A 43 0.47 34.66 29.61
CA PRO A 43 1.40 33.56 29.37
C PRO A 43 1.87 32.96 30.70
N GLN A 44 1.17 31.94 31.18
CA GLN A 44 1.74 30.96 32.12
C GLN A 44 1.32 29.55 31.71
N ASP A 45 1.92 29.07 30.63
CA ASP A 45 1.93 27.64 30.30
C ASP A 45 3.37 27.16 30.40
N VAL A 46 3.62 26.37 31.45
CA VAL A 46 4.92 25.77 31.73
C VAL A 46 5.02 24.58 30.79
N ALA A 47 5.73 24.74 29.69
CA ALA A 47 6.09 23.64 28.80
C ALA A 47 6.93 22.64 29.62
N GLU A 48 6.29 21.58 30.10
CA GLU A 48 6.98 20.38 30.54
C GLU A 48 7.67 19.82 29.30
N ALA A 49 8.99 19.94 29.28
CA ALA A 49 9.81 19.30 28.26
C ALA A 49 9.53 17.79 28.36
N GLU A 50 8.86 17.25 27.34
CA GLU A 50 8.71 15.81 27.19
C GLU A 50 10.12 15.24 27.16
N ASP A 51 10.41 14.45 28.19
CA ASP A 51 11.69 13.78 28.38
C ASP A 51 11.84 12.73 27.28
N ASP A 52 12.45 13.13 26.16
CA ASP A 52 12.74 12.31 24.99
C ASP A 52 13.87 11.29 25.27
N THR A 53 14.03 10.89 26.54
CA THR A 53 14.97 9.84 26.94
C THR A 53 14.55 8.55 26.23
N PRO A 54 15.41 7.97 25.38
CA PRO A 54 15.09 6.75 24.65
C PRO A 54 14.69 5.67 25.66
N ILE A 55 13.43 5.21 25.59
CA ILE A 55 12.98 4.07 26.38
C ILE A 55 13.87 2.89 25.97
N PRO A 56 14.69 2.33 26.87
CA PRO A 56 15.55 1.21 26.51
C PRO A 56 14.66 0.03 26.08
N ASP A 57 15.00 -0.61 24.96
CA ASP A 57 14.30 -1.78 24.42
C ASP A 57 14.26 -2.90 25.48
N ALA A 58 13.18 -2.95 26.26
CA ALA A 58 13.06 -3.85 27.42
C ALA A 58 13.04 -5.34 27.02
N SER A 59 12.68 -5.67 25.77
CA SER A 59 12.75 -7.04 25.25
C SER A 59 14.09 -7.42 24.63
N GLY A 60 14.98 -6.46 24.37
CA GLY A 60 16.22 -6.70 23.63
C GLY A 60 16.03 -7.06 22.14
N VAL A 61 14.81 -7.03 21.60
CA VAL A 61 14.58 -7.23 20.15
C VAL A 61 14.99 -5.97 19.40
N MET A 62 16.04 -6.08 18.60
CA MET A 62 16.58 -4.96 17.84
C MET A 62 15.60 -4.41 16.80
N GLY A 63 15.63 -3.09 16.59
CA GLY A 63 15.00 -2.42 15.46
C GLY A 63 13.48 -2.26 15.54
N LEU A 64 12.85 -2.50 16.70
CA LEU A 64 11.40 -2.33 16.89
C LEU A 64 10.90 -0.91 16.59
N SER A 65 11.76 0.10 16.69
CA SER A 65 11.45 1.48 16.28
C SER A 65 10.99 1.61 14.82
N LEU A 66 11.34 0.66 13.95
CA LEU A 66 10.78 0.58 12.59
C LEU A 66 9.26 0.38 12.60
N MET A 67 8.76 -0.48 13.49
CA MET A 67 7.33 -0.82 13.53
C MET A 67 6.49 0.40 13.86
N ALA A 68 6.92 1.28 14.76
CA ALA A 68 6.21 2.53 15.06
C ALA A 68 6.20 3.51 13.88
N LYS A 69 7.18 3.44 12.97
CA LYS A 69 7.31 4.37 11.83
C LYS A 69 6.46 4.00 10.63
N LEU A 70 6.17 2.72 10.43
CA LEU A 70 5.54 2.21 9.22
C LEU A 70 4.01 2.44 9.08
N PRO A 71 3.19 2.57 10.14
CA PRO A 71 1.76 2.79 10.02
C PRO A 71 1.40 3.97 9.12
N GLY A 72 0.79 3.67 7.98
CA GLY A 72 0.59 4.64 6.92
C GLY A 72 0.03 4.04 5.64
N LEU A 73 -0.63 4.88 4.84
CA LEU A 73 -0.81 4.60 3.42
C LEU A 73 0.39 5.17 2.65
N TRP A 74 1.16 4.27 2.06
CA TRP A 74 2.34 4.59 1.28
C TRP A 74 2.04 4.41 -0.21
N THR A 75 2.47 5.36 -1.03
CA THR A 75 2.30 5.32 -2.48
C THR A 75 3.58 5.73 -3.19
N GLY A 76 3.92 5.05 -4.27
CA GLY A 76 5.06 5.45 -5.10
C GLY A 76 5.45 4.41 -6.13
N PRO A 77 6.37 4.77 -7.04
CA PRO A 77 6.80 3.88 -8.10
C PRO A 77 7.59 2.71 -7.55
N VAL A 78 7.39 1.54 -8.16
CA VAL A 78 8.20 0.35 -7.90
C VAL A 78 8.81 -0.12 -9.22
N THR A 79 10.10 -0.42 -9.19
CA THR A 79 10.89 -0.81 -10.36
C THR A 79 11.61 -2.13 -10.11
N LEU A 80 12.10 -2.74 -11.21
CA LEU A 80 12.94 -3.95 -11.20
C LEU A 80 12.23 -5.23 -10.71
N THR A 81 10.91 -5.21 -10.54
CA THR A 81 10.17 -6.42 -10.15
C THR A 81 10.12 -7.42 -11.30
N PRO A 82 9.97 -8.72 -11.03
CA PRO A 82 9.80 -9.71 -12.10
C PRO A 82 8.50 -9.57 -12.92
N LEU A 83 7.52 -8.76 -12.46
CA LEU A 83 6.33 -8.40 -13.25
C LEU A 83 6.51 -7.09 -14.04
N GLY A 84 7.68 -6.46 -13.96
CA GLY A 84 7.97 -5.17 -14.56
C GLY A 84 7.98 -4.02 -13.55
N SER A 85 7.98 -2.80 -14.07
CA SER A 85 7.89 -1.59 -13.25
C SER A 85 6.44 -1.09 -13.23
N PHE A 86 6.01 -0.63 -12.07
CA PHE A 86 4.69 -0.04 -11.88
C PHE A 86 4.86 1.44 -11.50
N PRO A 87 4.14 2.37 -12.16
CA PRO A 87 4.26 3.79 -11.87
C PRO A 87 3.81 4.11 -10.45
N THR A 88 2.88 3.32 -9.90
CA THR A 88 2.36 3.48 -8.55
C THR A 88 2.06 2.12 -7.94
N MET A 89 2.53 1.90 -6.72
CA MET A 89 2.14 0.81 -5.84
C MET A 89 1.67 1.40 -4.51
N HIS A 90 0.46 1.02 -4.09
CA HIS A 90 -0.13 1.42 -2.82
C HIS A 90 0.07 0.32 -1.79
N MET A 91 0.58 0.70 -0.62
CA MET A 91 0.76 -0.18 0.54
C MET A 91 0.09 0.46 1.76
N ASP A 92 -1.11 -0.01 2.11
CA ASP A 92 -1.77 0.34 3.37
C ASP A 92 -1.17 -0.51 4.49
N MET A 93 -0.17 0.04 5.18
CA MET A 93 0.55 -0.62 6.28
C MET A 93 -0.15 -0.27 7.59
N ARG A 94 -0.75 -1.27 8.24
CA ARG A 94 -1.39 -1.09 9.55
C ARG A 94 -1.12 -2.27 10.48
N PRO A 95 -1.27 -2.06 11.80
CA PRO A 95 -1.29 -3.14 12.77
C PRO A 95 -2.32 -4.22 12.42
N ALA A 96 -1.94 -5.48 12.62
CA ALA A 96 -2.79 -6.66 12.54
C ALA A 96 -2.35 -7.67 13.61
N GLY A 97 -3.08 -8.79 13.75
CA GLY A 97 -2.72 -9.87 14.68
C GLY A 97 -2.56 -9.36 16.12
N GLU A 98 -3.63 -8.77 16.68
CA GLU A 98 -3.65 -8.19 18.03
C GLU A 98 -2.64 -7.04 18.24
N GLY A 99 -2.26 -6.35 17.16
CA GLY A 99 -1.29 -5.24 17.23
C GLY A 99 0.16 -5.69 17.39
N ARG A 100 0.46 -6.96 17.11
CA ARG A 100 1.83 -7.52 17.22
C ARG A 100 2.59 -7.55 15.91
N GLN A 101 1.95 -7.15 14.82
CA GLN A 101 2.55 -7.15 13.50
C GLN A 101 1.97 -6.05 12.62
N ILE A 102 2.74 -5.65 11.61
CA ILE A 102 2.24 -4.84 10.49
C ILE A 102 1.93 -5.78 9.34
N VAL A 103 0.82 -5.54 8.65
CA VAL A 103 0.51 -6.20 7.38
C VAL A 103 0.11 -5.15 6.35
N SER A 104 0.54 -5.36 5.11
CA SER A 104 0.03 -4.65 3.96
C SER A 104 -0.13 -5.62 2.79
N ARG A 105 -1.15 -5.38 1.97
CA ARG A 105 -1.41 -6.12 0.74
C ARG A 105 -1.66 -5.15 -0.40
N SER A 106 -1.04 -5.41 -1.54
CA SER A 106 -1.27 -4.69 -2.79
C SER A 106 -1.71 -5.68 -3.86
N ASP A 107 -2.89 -5.50 -4.43
CA ASP A 107 -3.37 -6.34 -5.52
C ASP A 107 -2.87 -5.73 -6.84
N VAL A 108 -2.15 -6.52 -7.62
CA VAL A 108 -1.59 -6.11 -8.92
C VAL A 108 -2.61 -6.36 -10.03
N ASP A 109 -3.26 -7.52 -9.96
CA ASP A 109 -4.40 -7.93 -10.77
C ASP A 109 -5.20 -9.02 -10.04
N ALA A 110 -6.15 -9.66 -10.73
CA ALA A 110 -7.00 -10.70 -10.14
C ALA A 110 -6.23 -11.96 -9.66
N ASP A 111 -5.06 -12.24 -10.25
CA ASP A 111 -4.26 -13.44 -9.98
C ASP A 111 -2.97 -13.14 -9.19
N ASN A 112 -2.57 -11.88 -9.10
CA ASN A 112 -1.30 -11.44 -8.54
C ASN A 112 -1.50 -10.40 -7.44
N PHE A 113 -0.85 -10.63 -6.30
CA PHE A 113 -0.81 -9.68 -5.20
C PHE A 113 0.49 -9.81 -4.43
N LEU A 114 0.90 -8.72 -3.78
CA LEU A 114 2.05 -8.62 -2.90
C LEU A 114 1.59 -8.47 -1.47
N ARG A 115 2.34 -9.04 -0.53
CA ARG A 115 2.15 -8.87 0.91
C ARG A 115 3.45 -8.52 1.58
N PHE A 116 3.44 -7.43 2.35
CA PHE A 116 4.52 -7.10 3.28
C PHE A 116 4.03 -7.32 4.70
N GLY A 117 4.92 -7.81 5.55
CA GLY A 117 4.66 -7.94 6.97
C GLY A 117 5.90 -7.70 7.80
N PHE A 118 5.72 -7.13 8.98
CA PHE A 118 6.77 -6.95 9.98
C PHE A 118 6.27 -7.50 11.30
N VAL A 119 7.04 -8.41 11.90
CA VAL A 119 6.62 -9.16 13.08
C VAL A 119 7.83 -9.69 13.83
N VAL A 120 7.73 -9.82 15.15
CA VAL A 120 8.75 -10.53 15.95
C VAL A 120 8.49 -12.04 15.85
N GLU A 121 9.46 -12.81 15.39
CA GLU A 121 9.42 -14.27 15.33
C GLU A 121 10.65 -14.86 16.02
N THR A 122 10.53 -16.10 16.53
CA THR A 122 11.66 -16.84 17.07
C THR A 122 12.37 -17.61 15.96
N HIS A 123 13.66 -17.32 15.75
CA HIS A 123 14.55 -18.03 14.82
C HIS A 123 15.83 -18.42 15.55
N ASP A 124 16.23 -19.70 15.46
CA ASP A 124 17.43 -20.22 16.13
C ASP A 124 17.48 -19.98 17.66
N GLY A 125 16.30 -19.90 18.29
CA GLY A 125 16.15 -19.63 19.72
C GLY A 125 16.23 -18.15 20.11
N GLU A 126 16.31 -17.24 19.14
CA GLU A 126 16.34 -15.80 19.33
C GLU A 126 15.06 -15.15 18.79
N ASP A 127 14.48 -14.24 19.56
CA ASP A 127 13.39 -13.39 19.09
C ASP A 127 13.96 -12.24 18.26
N VAL A 128 13.54 -12.16 17.00
CA VAL A 128 14.07 -11.20 16.03
C VAL A 128 12.94 -10.53 15.25
N LEU A 129 13.13 -9.26 14.89
CA LEU A 129 12.24 -8.60 13.95
C LEU A 129 12.41 -9.22 12.56
N VAL A 130 11.32 -9.68 11.96
CA VAL A 130 11.28 -10.33 10.65
C VAL A 130 10.48 -9.49 9.67
N TYR A 131 11.05 -9.27 8.50
CA TYR A 131 10.33 -8.87 7.30
C TYR A 131 9.82 -10.10 6.56
N ARG A 132 8.50 -10.15 6.35
CA ARG A 132 7.80 -11.16 5.55
C ARG A 132 7.46 -10.59 4.18
N ASN A 133 7.94 -11.24 3.13
CA ASN A 133 7.55 -10.98 1.75
C ASN A 133 6.73 -12.15 1.25
N GLY A 134 5.44 -11.93 1.05
CA GLY A 134 4.55 -12.95 0.51
C GLY A 134 3.72 -12.45 -0.66
N GLY A 135 2.86 -13.33 -1.15
CA GLY A 135 1.90 -12.99 -2.20
C GLY A 135 1.87 -14.01 -3.32
N PHE A 136 0.97 -13.82 -4.28
CA PHE A 136 0.93 -14.58 -5.51
C PHE A 136 1.65 -13.82 -6.61
N PHE A 137 2.59 -14.50 -7.26
CA PHE A 137 3.37 -13.95 -8.36
C PHE A 137 3.46 -14.98 -9.48
N LEU A 138 2.84 -14.68 -10.62
CA LEU A 138 2.72 -15.58 -11.77
C LEU A 138 2.13 -16.94 -11.37
N GLY A 139 1.05 -16.93 -10.58
CA GLY A 139 0.37 -18.14 -10.09
C GLY A 139 1.11 -18.91 -9.00
N ASN A 140 2.26 -18.41 -8.52
CA ASN A 140 3.02 -19.05 -7.45
C ASN A 140 2.84 -18.28 -6.15
N LEU A 141 2.30 -18.94 -5.12
CA LEU A 141 2.29 -18.43 -3.76
C LEU A 141 3.72 -18.43 -3.22
N ARG A 142 4.20 -17.26 -2.81
CA ARG A 142 5.47 -17.05 -2.13
C ARG A 142 5.20 -16.57 -0.71
N ASP A 143 6.04 -17.02 0.23
CA ASP A 143 6.08 -16.55 1.62
C ASP A 143 7.52 -16.68 2.12
N SER A 144 8.34 -15.67 1.87
CA SER A 144 9.74 -15.60 2.27
C SER A 144 9.90 -14.77 3.54
N ARG A 145 10.89 -15.12 4.35
CA ARG A 145 11.22 -14.43 5.60
C ARG A 145 12.65 -13.94 5.58
N ALA A 146 12.86 -12.74 6.11
CA ALA A 146 14.16 -12.14 6.30
C ALA A 146 14.26 -11.56 7.72
N ARG A 147 15.22 -12.02 8.52
CA ARG A 147 15.48 -11.48 9.87
C ARG A 147 16.26 -10.17 9.76
N LEU A 148 15.99 -9.24 10.66
CA LEU A 148 16.81 -8.05 10.83
C LEU A 148 18.24 -8.48 11.23
N LEU A 149 19.24 -7.92 10.56
CA LEU A 149 20.66 -8.13 10.90
C LEU A 149 21.29 -6.87 11.47
N GLU A 150 20.99 -5.73 10.88
CA GLU A 150 21.63 -4.45 11.19
C GLU A 150 20.56 -3.35 11.17
N HIS A 151 20.64 -2.42 12.10
CA HIS A 151 19.89 -1.18 12.04
C HIS A 151 20.74 0.00 12.50
N ASP A 152 20.43 1.17 11.98
CA ASP A 152 20.98 2.44 12.37
C ASP A 152 19.80 3.40 12.53
N VAL A 153 19.48 3.73 13.78
CA VAL A 153 18.33 4.59 14.10
C VAL A 153 18.62 6.02 13.67
N ASP A 154 19.84 6.51 13.83
CA ASP A 154 20.20 7.87 13.45
C ASP A 154 20.16 8.05 11.93
N ALA A 155 20.67 7.06 11.19
CA ALA A 155 20.60 7.04 9.73
C ALA A 155 19.25 6.52 9.18
N GLN A 156 18.28 6.21 10.05
CA GLN A 156 16.95 5.68 9.70
C GLN A 156 17.02 4.53 8.68
N ARG A 157 17.81 3.49 8.99
CA ARG A 157 18.10 2.38 8.08
C ARG A 157 17.98 1.03 8.77
N TRP A 158 17.31 0.06 8.14
CA TRP A 158 17.13 -1.31 8.62
C TRP A 158 17.43 -2.30 7.51
N ARG A 159 18.30 -3.28 7.78
CA ARG A 159 18.71 -4.31 6.82
C ARG A 159 18.32 -5.69 7.28
N PHE A 160 17.65 -6.42 6.38
CA PHE A 160 17.10 -7.74 6.58
C PHE A 160 17.76 -8.74 5.63
N CYS A 161 18.03 -9.95 6.09
CA CYS A 161 18.52 -11.03 5.25
C CYS A 161 17.71 -12.32 5.43
N SER A 162 17.61 -13.12 4.37
CA SER A 162 16.82 -14.36 4.40
C SER A 162 17.17 -15.24 5.59
N THR A 163 16.16 -15.75 6.29
CA THR A 163 16.36 -16.70 7.41
C THR A 163 16.87 -18.06 6.95
N VAL A 164 16.64 -18.44 5.67
CA VAL A 164 17.06 -19.73 5.11
C VAL A 164 18.33 -19.60 4.26
N GLY A 165 18.39 -18.58 3.40
CA GLY A 165 19.46 -18.42 2.42
C GLY A 165 20.48 -17.31 2.74
N GLY A 166 20.37 -16.67 3.91
CA GLY A 166 21.18 -15.51 4.28
C GLY A 166 21.05 -14.33 3.31
N CYS A 167 22.00 -13.40 3.41
CA CYS A 167 22.06 -12.22 2.54
C CYS A 167 22.41 -12.55 1.09
N ASP A 168 22.99 -13.73 0.85
CA ASP A 168 23.27 -14.21 -0.49
C ASP A 168 21.99 -14.57 -1.24
N TYR A 169 20.88 -14.86 -0.54
CA TYR A 169 19.59 -15.11 -1.17
C TYR A 169 18.67 -13.89 -1.20
N ILE A 170 18.27 -13.33 -0.05
CA ILE A 170 17.48 -12.10 0.03
C ILE A 170 18.26 -11.12 0.90
N ASP A 171 18.52 -9.92 0.38
CA ASP A 171 19.10 -8.79 1.10
C ASP A 171 18.18 -7.58 0.85
N ALA A 172 17.44 -7.20 1.88
CA ALA A 172 16.41 -6.17 1.82
C ALA A 172 16.79 -5.02 2.76
N THR A 173 16.72 -3.79 2.28
CA THR A 173 17.00 -2.60 3.08
C THR A 173 15.82 -1.63 3.02
N ILE A 174 15.36 -1.22 4.19
CA ILE A 174 14.42 -0.11 4.36
C ILE A 174 15.22 1.10 4.84
N HIS A 175 15.00 2.24 4.22
CA HIS A 175 15.60 3.51 4.59
C HIS A 175 14.55 4.63 4.53
N PHE A 176 14.49 5.48 5.55
CA PHE A 176 13.66 6.68 5.50
C PHE A 176 14.54 7.89 5.19
N GLU A 177 14.23 8.59 4.09
CA GLU A 177 14.86 9.88 3.78
C GLU A 177 14.23 11.01 4.61
N SER A 178 12.95 10.85 4.98
CA SER A 178 12.16 11.69 5.88
C SER A 178 11.01 10.87 6.48
N GLU A 179 10.23 11.45 7.39
CA GLU A 179 9.07 10.79 7.99
C GLU A 179 8.05 10.28 6.95
N ASP A 180 7.92 10.99 5.83
CA ASP A 180 6.99 10.70 4.74
C ASP A 180 7.66 10.11 3.49
N ARG A 181 8.95 9.77 3.52
CA ARG A 181 9.68 9.21 2.37
C ARG A 181 10.46 7.96 2.76
N LEU A 182 10.02 6.83 2.21
CA LEU A 182 10.58 5.50 2.44
C LEU A 182 11.16 4.95 1.14
N LEU A 183 12.42 4.51 1.19
CA LEU A 183 13.06 3.72 0.16
C LEU A 183 13.13 2.26 0.61
N PHE A 184 12.73 1.37 -0.27
CA PHE A 184 12.80 -0.06 -0.05
C PHE A 184 13.49 -0.77 -1.21
N ASP A 185 14.72 -1.21 -0.95
CA ASP A 185 15.57 -1.91 -1.90
C ASP A 185 15.66 -3.39 -1.55
N VAL A 186 15.44 -4.26 -2.54
CA VAL A 186 15.58 -5.71 -2.38
C VAL A 186 16.50 -6.24 -3.46
N LYS A 187 17.48 -7.02 -3.04
CA LYS A 187 18.29 -7.87 -3.91
C LYS A 187 17.92 -9.33 -3.67
N VAL A 188 17.82 -10.08 -4.76
CA VAL A 188 17.67 -11.53 -4.73
C VAL A 188 18.85 -12.15 -5.46
N ARG A 189 19.58 -13.05 -4.79
CA ARG A 189 20.82 -13.64 -5.33
C ARG A 189 21.82 -12.58 -5.80
N LYS A 190 21.98 -11.53 -4.98
CA LYS A 190 22.83 -10.34 -5.22
C LYS A 190 22.43 -9.49 -6.43
N ALA A 191 21.39 -9.87 -7.17
CA ALA A 191 20.85 -9.07 -8.27
C ALA A 191 19.73 -8.15 -7.77
N PRO A 192 19.61 -6.91 -8.27
CA PRO A 192 18.47 -6.05 -7.99
C PRO A 192 17.14 -6.76 -8.32
N HIS A 193 16.17 -6.69 -7.41
CA HIS A 193 14.89 -7.40 -7.53
C HIS A 193 13.68 -6.50 -7.29
N MET A 194 13.84 -5.45 -6.49
CA MET A 194 12.82 -4.43 -6.30
C MET A 194 13.49 -3.16 -5.80
N ASN A 195 13.08 -2.03 -6.33
CA ASN A 195 13.28 -0.73 -5.71
C ASN A 195 11.92 -0.04 -5.65
N TRP A 196 11.46 0.28 -4.45
CA TRP A 196 10.22 1.00 -4.21
C TRP A 196 10.51 2.29 -3.45
N SER A 197 10.06 3.42 -4.00
CA SER A 197 10.19 4.75 -3.39
C SER A 197 8.81 5.22 -2.93
N GLY A 198 8.42 4.84 -1.71
CA GLY A 198 7.14 5.18 -1.12
C GLY A 198 7.10 6.59 -0.51
N ARG A 199 6.02 7.32 -0.76
CA ARG A 199 5.63 8.52 -0.03
C ARG A 199 4.43 8.21 0.88
N ARG A 200 4.49 8.60 2.14
CA ARG A 200 3.33 8.52 3.03
C ARG A 200 2.33 9.60 2.64
N VAL A 201 1.13 9.20 2.28
CA VAL A 201 0.03 10.10 1.92
C VAL A 201 -1.04 10.17 3.01
N GLU A 202 -1.08 9.17 3.88
CA GLU A 202 -1.93 9.16 5.08
C GLU A 202 -1.19 8.50 6.23
N THR A 203 -1.27 9.06 7.43
CA THR A 203 -0.86 8.37 8.67
C THR A 203 -1.99 7.43 9.11
N ARG A 204 -1.62 6.25 9.61
CA ARG A 204 -2.57 5.28 10.16
C ARG A 204 -2.35 5.15 11.66
N GLU A 205 -3.44 5.06 12.41
CA GLU A 205 -3.39 4.83 13.85
C GLU A 205 -2.75 3.48 14.15
N ALA A 206 -1.96 3.44 15.22
CA ALA A 206 -1.44 2.24 15.83
C ALA A 206 -1.73 2.24 17.33
N PRO A 207 -1.89 1.07 17.98
CA PRO A 207 -2.10 1.03 19.42
C PRO A 207 -0.84 1.53 20.13
N GLU A 208 -0.98 2.24 21.25
CA GLU A 208 0.16 2.67 22.06
C GLU A 208 0.28 1.80 23.32
N PRO A 209 1.44 1.15 23.57
CA PRO A 209 2.66 1.13 22.72
C PRO A 209 2.50 0.24 21.47
N PHE A 210 3.26 0.53 20.40
CA PHE A 210 3.36 -0.32 19.20
C PHE A 210 4.78 -0.87 18.96
N PRO A 211 4.96 -2.19 18.74
CA PRO A 211 3.95 -3.25 18.79
C PRO A 211 3.35 -3.41 20.20
N ALA A 212 2.10 -3.88 20.26
CA ALA A 212 1.36 -4.08 21.52
C ALA A 212 2.03 -5.09 22.47
N SER A 213 2.89 -5.96 21.92
CA SER A 213 3.81 -6.82 22.66
C SER A 213 5.09 -6.99 21.85
N GLN A 214 6.22 -7.03 22.56
CA GLN A 214 7.54 -7.29 21.98
C GLN A 214 7.88 -8.79 21.94
N GLU A 215 7.05 -9.66 22.53
CA GLU A 215 7.25 -11.11 22.48
C GLU A 215 7.13 -11.62 21.03
N ALA A 216 7.88 -12.66 20.67
CA ALA A 216 7.66 -13.33 19.39
C ALA A 216 6.26 -13.93 19.28
N VAL A 217 5.69 -13.87 18.08
CA VAL A 217 4.42 -14.55 17.77
C VAL A 217 4.60 -16.06 17.61
N GLY A 218 5.82 -16.58 17.73
CA GLY A 218 6.18 -17.99 17.59
C GLY A 218 7.26 -18.21 16.53
N ALA A 219 7.39 -19.45 16.07
CA ALA A 219 8.34 -19.81 15.03
C ALA A 219 7.97 -19.21 13.66
N GLY A 220 8.98 -19.08 12.80
CA GLY A 220 8.84 -18.55 11.44
C GLY A 220 8.11 -19.45 10.43
N ASP A 221 7.22 -20.34 10.87
CA ASP A 221 6.34 -21.14 10.02
C ASP A 221 4.85 -20.75 10.17
N ARG A 222 4.53 -19.83 11.09
CA ARG A 222 3.15 -19.40 11.31
C ARG A 222 2.52 -18.78 10.06
N PRO A 223 1.22 -19.04 9.82
CA PRO A 223 0.49 -18.39 8.75
C PRO A 223 0.47 -16.87 8.94
N TRP A 224 0.08 -16.14 7.90
CA TRP A 224 -0.31 -14.73 8.06
C TRP A 224 -1.49 -14.64 9.04
N PRO A 225 -1.64 -13.54 9.79
CA PRO A 225 -2.77 -13.36 10.69
C PRO A 225 -4.06 -13.45 9.87
N ALA A 226 -5.10 -14.02 10.49
CA ALA A 226 -6.43 -13.93 9.92
C ALA A 226 -6.81 -12.44 9.81
N MET A 227 -7.36 -12.07 8.67
CA MET A 227 -7.79 -10.71 8.36
C MET A 227 -9.12 -10.78 7.62
N PRO A 228 -10.01 -9.81 7.82
CA PRO A 228 -11.34 -9.82 7.20
C PRO A 228 -11.27 -9.69 5.67
N SER A 229 -12.37 -10.03 5.03
CA SER A 229 -12.59 -9.84 3.59
C SER A 229 -13.80 -8.92 3.32
N LEU A 230 -13.85 -8.37 2.12
CA LEU A 230 -14.99 -7.61 1.60
C LEU A 230 -15.39 -8.18 0.24
N GLN A 231 -16.62 -8.64 0.13
CA GLN A 231 -17.27 -8.91 -1.15
C GLN A 231 -18.09 -7.68 -1.56
N VAL A 232 -17.92 -7.25 -2.81
CA VAL A 232 -18.70 -6.16 -3.40
C VAL A 232 -19.41 -6.65 -4.66
N ASP A 233 -20.73 -6.60 -4.63
CA ASP A 233 -21.56 -6.86 -5.79
C ASP A 233 -21.86 -5.54 -6.51
N THR A 234 -21.34 -5.38 -7.72
CA THR A 234 -21.56 -4.20 -8.56
C THR A 234 -22.66 -4.47 -9.58
N THR A 235 -23.49 -3.46 -9.86
CA THR A 235 -24.59 -3.57 -10.84
C THR A 235 -24.69 -2.31 -11.70
N TRP A 236 -25.09 -2.46 -12.96
CA TRP A 236 -25.34 -1.36 -13.90
C TRP A 236 -26.52 -1.69 -14.82
N THR A 237 -27.08 -0.67 -15.48
CA THR A 237 -28.36 -0.82 -16.24
C THR A 237 -28.15 -1.30 -17.66
N GLU A 238 -27.12 -0.80 -18.36
CA GLU A 238 -26.89 -1.08 -19.78
C GLU A 238 -25.99 -2.32 -19.96
N PRO A 239 -26.46 -3.40 -20.61
CA PRO A 239 -25.61 -4.57 -20.86
C PRO A 239 -24.31 -4.18 -21.58
N LEU A 240 -23.18 -4.72 -21.14
CA LEU A 240 -21.87 -4.39 -21.73
C LEU A 240 -21.81 -4.79 -23.21
N ALA A 241 -21.33 -3.88 -24.07
CA ALA A 241 -21.20 -4.14 -25.50
C ALA A 241 -20.04 -5.11 -25.84
N GLN A 242 -19.07 -5.22 -24.95
CA GLN A 242 -17.91 -6.10 -25.05
C GLN A 242 -17.51 -6.61 -23.67
N GLU A 243 -16.50 -7.47 -23.61
CA GLU A 243 -15.86 -7.83 -22.34
C GLU A 243 -15.13 -6.60 -21.80
N THR A 244 -15.44 -6.19 -20.56
CA THR A 244 -14.91 -4.96 -19.96
C THR A 244 -14.43 -5.21 -18.54
N ALA A 245 -13.34 -4.54 -18.14
CA ALA A 245 -12.86 -4.55 -16.76
C ALA A 245 -13.79 -3.70 -15.86
N VAL A 246 -14.20 -4.28 -14.74
CA VAL A 246 -14.86 -3.56 -13.65
C VAL A 246 -13.84 -3.35 -12.55
N TRP A 247 -13.51 -2.10 -12.29
CA TRP A 247 -12.57 -1.72 -11.25
C TRP A 247 -13.29 -1.34 -9.97
N LEU A 248 -12.60 -1.58 -8.86
CA LEU A 248 -13.04 -1.21 -7.54
C LEU A 248 -11.88 -0.63 -6.75
N LEU A 249 -12.08 0.57 -6.21
CA LEU A 249 -11.15 1.32 -5.39
C LEU A 249 -11.72 1.41 -3.96
N LEU A 250 -10.90 1.04 -2.97
CA LEU A 250 -11.18 1.20 -1.55
C LEU A 250 -10.37 2.36 -0.99
N THR A 251 -11.03 3.27 -0.32
CA THR A 251 -10.40 4.50 0.18
C THR A 251 -10.81 4.71 1.63
N ALA A 252 -9.95 5.31 2.45
CA ALA A 252 -10.33 5.67 3.81
C ALA A 252 -11.10 7.01 3.85
N ASN A 253 -10.73 7.93 2.97
CA ASN A 253 -11.16 9.33 2.98
C ASN A 253 -12.01 9.74 1.75
N GLY A 254 -12.49 8.76 0.97
CA GLY A 254 -13.21 9.01 -0.26
C GLY A 254 -12.30 9.32 -1.45
N CYS A 255 -12.90 9.41 -2.65
CA CYS A 255 -12.21 9.84 -3.86
C CYS A 255 -13.01 10.90 -4.61
N GLY A 256 -12.27 11.85 -5.20
CA GLY A 256 -12.81 12.77 -6.20
C GLY A 256 -12.52 12.27 -7.61
N LEU A 257 -13.11 12.94 -8.61
CA LEU A 257 -12.82 12.67 -10.02
C LEU A 257 -11.39 13.05 -10.43
N ALA A 258 -10.80 14.05 -9.77
CA ALA A 258 -9.49 14.59 -10.15
C ALA A 258 -8.32 13.96 -9.38
N SER A 259 -8.58 13.39 -8.21
CA SER A 259 -7.56 12.75 -7.39
C SER A 259 -8.18 11.65 -6.53
N CYS A 260 -7.52 10.49 -6.53
CA CYS A 260 -7.93 9.36 -5.74
C CYS A 260 -6.72 8.72 -5.08
N VAL A 261 -6.70 8.76 -3.74
CA VAL A 261 -5.71 8.06 -2.93
C VAL A 261 -6.43 6.86 -2.33
N PHE A 262 -6.22 5.69 -2.93
CA PHE A 262 -6.86 4.46 -2.50
C PHE A 262 -5.90 3.59 -1.68
N SER A 263 -6.48 2.88 -0.70
CA SER A 263 -5.78 1.86 0.08
C SER A 263 -5.61 0.56 -0.72
N ARG A 264 -6.60 0.22 -1.55
CA ARG A 264 -6.65 -1.01 -2.34
C ARG A 264 -7.36 -0.74 -3.66
N ALA A 265 -6.91 -1.40 -4.72
CA ALA A 265 -7.60 -1.43 -6.00
C ALA A 265 -7.62 -2.88 -6.50
N ILE A 266 -8.75 -3.33 -7.02
CA ILE A 266 -8.88 -4.65 -7.66
C ILE A 266 -9.78 -4.50 -8.87
N SER A 267 -9.63 -5.40 -9.84
CA SER A 267 -10.56 -5.51 -10.95
C SER A 267 -10.97 -6.94 -11.19
N THR A 268 -12.11 -7.08 -11.86
CA THR A 268 -12.56 -8.32 -12.48
C THR A 268 -13.00 -8.03 -13.91
N VAL A 269 -13.16 -9.05 -14.71
CA VAL A 269 -13.62 -8.93 -16.08
C VAL A 269 -15.08 -9.35 -16.16
N ALA A 270 -15.93 -8.44 -16.62
CA ALA A 270 -17.34 -8.71 -16.86
C ALA A 270 -17.57 -9.07 -18.33
N ALA A 271 -18.32 -10.14 -18.58
CA ALA A 271 -18.58 -10.64 -19.93
C ALA A 271 -19.49 -9.70 -20.74
N THR A 272 -19.44 -9.81 -22.07
CA THR A 272 -20.40 -9.14 -22.96
C THR A 272 -21.84 -9.46 -22.56
N GLY A 273 -22.69 -8.44 -22.48
CA GLY A 273 -24.08 -8.54 -22.06
C GLY A 273 -24.29 -8.60 -20.55
N ALA A 274 -23.23 -8.64 -19.73
CA ALA A 274 -23.35 -8.59 -18.28
C ALA A 274 -23.90 -7.24 -17.81
N THR A 275 -24.64 -7.28 -16.70
CA THR A 275 -25.17 -6.11 -15.97
C THR A 275 -24.72 -6.09 -14.50
N SER A 276 -23.83 -7.00 -14.13
CA SER A 276 -23.27 -7.09 -12.78
C SER A 276 -21.91 -7.79 -12.78
N ALA A 277 -21.15 -7.56 -11.72
CA ALA A 277 -19.94 -8.29 -11.39
C ALA A 277 -19.80 -8.40 -9.87
N THR A 278 -19.04 -9.40 -9.41
CA THR A 278 -18.70 -9.57 -8.00
C THR A 278 -17.18 -9.50 -7.84
N LEU A 279 -16.73 -8.68 -6.90
CA LEU A 279 -15.31 -8.51 -6.57
C LEU A 279 -15.06 -8.90 -5.11
N ASN A 280 -13.99 -9.64 -4.86
CA ASN A 280 -13.61 -10.10 -3.53
C ASN A 280 -12.25 -9.51 -3.14
N LEU A 281 -12.23 -8.70 -2.08
CA LEU A 281 -11.03 -8.18 -1.48
C LEU A 281 -10.72 -8.97 -0.22
N GLU A 282 -9.60 -9.70 -0.25
CA GLU A 282 -9.15 -10.47 0.90
C GLU A 282 -8.11 -9.70 1.72
N GLN A 283 -7.98 -10.11 2.98
CA GLN A 283 -6.99 -9.59 3.92
C GLN A 283 -7.00 -8.06 4.00
N LEU A 284 -8.18 -7.51 4.23
CA LEU A 284 -8.38 -6.08 4.47
C LEU A 284 -8.14 -5.75 5.93
N HIS A 285 -7.71 -4.53 6.20
CA HIS A 285 -7.76 -4.01 7.56
C HIS A 285 -9.23 -3.67 7.90
N PRO A 286 -9.67 -3.89 9.14
CA PRO A 286 -11.01 -3.49 9.54
C PRO A 286 -11.14 -1.97 9.59
N GLY A 287 -12.38 -1.49 9.54
CA GLY A 287 -12.71 -0.09 9.67
C GLY A 287 -13.60 0.47 8.55
N ARG A 288 -13.79 1.78 8.59
CA ARG A 288 -14.61 2.51 7.60
C ARG A 288 -13.83 2.72 6.31
N TYR A 289 -14.47 2.42 5.19
CA TYR A 289 -13.98 2.71 3.84
C TYR A 289 -15.09 3.36 3.00
N GLU A 290 -14.69 4.00 1.92
CA GLU A 290 -15.55 4.34 0.79
C GLU A 290 -15.15 3.53 -0.43
N VAL A 291 -16.16 2.89 -1.04
CA VAL A 291 -16.05 2.06 -2.23
C VAL A 291 -16.46 2.87 -3.45
N MET A 292 -15.53 3.03 -4.38
CA MET A 292 -15.79 3.53 -5.72
C MET A 292 -15.55 2.40 -6.71
N ALA A 293 -16.44 2.25 -7.67
CA ALA A 293 -16.37 1.26 -8.73
C ALA A 293 -16.68 1.93 -10.06
N PHE A 294 -16.01 1.50 -11.11
CA PHE A 294 -16.20 2.04 -12.45
C PHE A 294 -15.97 0.96 -13.52
N ILE A 295 -16.53 1.21 -14.70
CA ILE A 295 -16.41 0.36 -15.88
C ILE A 295 -15.35 0.98 -16.80
N ASP A 296 -14.23 0.28 -16.98
CA ASP A 296 -13.06 0.72 -17.75
C ASP A 296 -13.17 0.24 -19.21
N ASP A 297 -13.96 0.95 -20.00
CA ASP A 297 -14.27 0.59 -21.39
C ASP A 297 -13.08 0.79 -22.34
N ASN A 298 -12.10 1.61 -21.95
CA ASN A 298 -10.96 1.98 -22.80
C ASN A 298 -9.64 1.27 -22.41
N GLY A 299 -9.61 0.57 -21.29
CA GLY A 299 -8.48 -0.23 -20.81
C GLY A 299 -7.34 0.58 -20.19
N ASN A 300 -7.55 1.85 -19.86
CA ASN A 300 -6.53 2.72 -19.30
C ASN A 300 -6.45 2.67 -17.77
N ARG A 301 -7.37 1.93 -17.12
CA ARG A 301 -7.42 1.69 -15.66
C ARG A 301 -7.67 2.95 -14.83
N GLN A 302 -8.32 3.95 -15.40
CA GLN A 302 -8.64 5.21 -14.73
C GLN A 302 -10.09 5.56 -15.00
N ALA A 303 -10.81 5.96 -13.95
CA ALA A 303 -12.17 6.44 -14.10
C ALA A 303 -12.16 7.79 -14.83
N ASP A 304 -12.45 7.80 -16.12
CA ASP A 304 -12.35 9.00 -16.96
C ASP A 304 -13.60 9.31 -17.79
N ARG A 305 -13.49 10.33 -18.64
CA ARG A 305 -14.62 10.92 -19.36
C ARG A 305 -15.33 9.88 -20.23
N GLY A 306 -16.63 9.75 -20.00
CA GLY A 306 -17.50 8.82 -20.71
C GLY A 306 -17.71 7.50 -19.99
N GLU A 307 -16.93 7.17 -18.98
CA GLU A 307 -17.08 5.92 -18.22
C GLU A 307 -18.20 6.01 -17.17
N LEU A 308 -18.71 4.84 -16.78
CA LEU A 308 -19.72 4.73 -15.72
C LEU A 308 -19.06 4.49 -14.37
N THR A 309 -19.52 5.17 -13.33
CA THR A 309 -19.04 5.05 -11.94
C THR A 309 -20.19 5.17 -10.92
N ASN A 310 -19.91 4.90 -9.64
CA ASN A 310 -20.78 5.28 -8.52
C ASN A 310 -20.18 6.49 -7.78
N LEU A 311 -20.64 7.70 -8.14
CA LEU A 311 -20.29 8.91 -7.40
C LEU A 311 -21.54 9.52 -6.74
N PRO A 312 -21.49 9.86 -5.44
CA PRO A 312 -20.37 9.65 -4.52
C PRO A 312 -20.12 8.17 -4.19
N GLY A 313 -18.93 7.87 -3.64
CA GLY A 313 -18.56 6.53 -3.19
C GLY A 313 -19.50 5.98 -2.12
N ARG A 314 -19.63 4.65 -2.06
CA ARG A 314 -20.45 3.96 -1.07
C ARG A 314 -19.65 3.72 0.21
N VAL A 315 -20.10 4.26 1.33
CA VAL A 315 -19.51 3.96 2.65
C VAL A 315 -19.78 2.49 3.02
N VAL A 316 -18.74 1.81 3.50
CA VAL A 316 -18.79 0.45 4.05
C VAL A 316 -17.95 0.39 5.34
N ASN A 317 -18.37 -0.41 6.31
CA ASN A 317 -17.59 -0.71 7.50
C ASN A 317 -17.17 -2.18 7.44
N VAL A 318 -15.89 -2.43 7.22
CA VAL A 318 -15.31 -3.79 7.21
C VAL A 318 -15.18 -4.26 8.66
N SER A 319 -15.79 -5.40 8.97
CA SER A 319 -15.76 -6.04 10.29
C SER A 319 -14.34 -6.42 10.71
N ASN A 320 -14.10 -6.57 12.01
CA ASN A 320 -12.81 -7.04 12.55
C ASN A 320 -12.43 -8.45 12.08
N GLU A 321 -13.41 -9.29 11.79
CA GLU A 321 -13.24 -10.69 11.38
C GLU A 321 -14.27 -11.07 10.32
N GLY A 322 -14.01 -12.19 9.64
CA GLY A 322 -14.95 -12.78 8.69
C GLY A 322 -15.06 -12.01 7.37
N SER A 323 -16.22 -12.14 6.72
CA SER A 323 -16.49 -11.47 5.44
C SER A 323 -17.59 -10.42 5.60
N THR A 324 -17.32 -9.22 5.09
CA THR A 324 -18.30 -8.16 4.92
C THR A 324 -18.84 -8.20 3.48
N THR A 325 -20.13 -7.97 3.27
CA THR A 325 -20.74 -7.88 1.94
C THR A 325 -21.38 -6.51 1.73
N THR A 326 -21.23 -5.91 0.56
CA THR A 326 -21.93 -4.68 0.18
C THR A 326 -22.30 -4.69 -1.30
N SER A 327 -23.24 -3.83 -1.70
CA SER A 327 -23.64 -3.67 -3.09
C SER A 327 -23.44 -2.24 -3.56
N VAL A 328 -23.03 -2.08 -4.81
CA VAL A 328 -22.71 -0.79 -5.43
C VAL A 328 -23.39 -0.68 -6.81
N ALA A 329 -24.27 0.30 -6.97
CA ALA A 329 -24.87 0.61 -8.26
C ALA A 329 -24.00 1.61 -9.03
N ILE A 330 -23.52 1.20 -10.21
CA ILE A 330 -22.75 2.00 -11.15
C ILE A 330 -23.73 2.61 -12.16
N SER A 331 -24.00 3.91 -12.05
CA SER A 331 -25.05 4.57 -12.84
C SER A 331 -24.74 6.01 -13.25
N PHE A 332 -23.61 6.58 -12.81
CA PHE A 332 -23.21 7.94 -13.14
C PHE A 332 -22.19 7.94 -14.27
N ARG A 333 -22.45 8.67 -15.36
CA ARG A 333 -21.49 8.82 -16.46
C ARG A 333 -20.63 10.06 -16.26
N ILE A 334 -19.31 9.91 -16.32
CA ILE A 334 -18.37 11.03 -16.17
C ILE A 334 -18.49 11.96 -17.39
N PRO A 335 -18.74 13.27 -17.20
CA PRO A 335 -19.12 14.21 -18.27
C PRO A 335 -18.00 14.59 -19.25
#